data_AF-A0A3A9SAQ4-F1
#
_entry.id   AF-A0A3A9SAQ4-F1
#
_cell.length_a   1.000
_cell.length_b   1.000
_cell.length_c   1.000
_cell.angle_alpha   90.00
_cell.angle_beta   90.00
_cell.angle_gamma   90.00
#
_symmetry.space_group_name_H-M   'P 1'
#
loop_
_entity.id
_entity.type
_entity.pdbx_description
1 polymer ?
#
loop_
_entity_poly.entity_id
_entity_poly.type
_entity_poly.pdbx_seq_one_letter_code
_entity_poly.pdbx_strand_id
1 'polypeptide(L)'
;MDREKIGFNSCLKALGEEFAAKNKDRMVFSCGETEKGLFCFLGISTHDYEVEKLCLKSNVDDWDYYASCYVVEEQKIVMDKCNLPSFVN
;
A
#
# COMPACT_ATOMS: atom_id res chain seq x y z
N MET A 1 7.23 -19.15 0.89
CA MET A 1 7.35 -17.70 1.15
C MET A 1 5.94 -17.13 1.15
N ASP A 2 5.61 -16.27 2.11
CA ASP A 2 4.25 -15.78 2.32
C ASP A 2 3.89 -14.71 1.25
N ARG A 3 2.83 -14.94 0.48
CA ARG A 3 2.38 -14.03 -0.60
C ARG A 3 2.02 -12.65 -0.05
N GLU A 4 1.50 -12.58 1.16
CA GLU A 4 1.19 -11.30 1.83
C GLU A 4 2.47 -10.49 2.05
N LYS A 5 3.53 -11.14 2.52
CA LYS A 5 4.84 -10.51 2.72
C LYS A 5 5.46 -10.04 1.40
N ILE A 6 5.30 -10.81 0.33
CA ILE A 6 5.76 -10.44 -1.02
C ILE A 6 5.03 -9.18 -1.50
N GLY A 7 3.71 -9.15 -1.38
CA GLY A 7 2.90 -8.00 -1.78
C GLY A 7 3.18 -6.75 -0.94
N PHE A 8 3.26 -6.91 0.39
CA PHE A 8 3.63 -5.82 1.31
C PHE A 8 4.97 -5.20 0.92
N ASN A 9 6.02 -6.02 0.77
CA ASN A 9 7.36 -5.54 0.41
C ASN A 9 7.38 -4.84 -0.96
N SER A 10 6.56 -5.29 -1.90
CA SER A 10 6.47 -4.69 -3.23
C SER A 10 5.83 -3.30 -3.17
N CYS A 11 4.74 -3.16 -2.42
CA CYS A 11 4.09 -1.87 -2.20
C CYS A 11 5.00 -0.92 -1.41
N LEU A 12 5.70 -1.43 -0.39
CA LEU A 12 6.67 -0.68 0.40
C LEU A 12 7.80 -0.11 -0.47
N LYS A 13 8.34 -0.95 -1.36
CA LYS A 13 9.39 -0.55 -2.30
C LYS A 13 8.90 0.50 -3.31
N ALA A 14 7.66 0.38 -3.78
CA ALA A 14 7.06 1.34 -4.70
C ALA A 14 6.86 2.72 -4.04
N LEU A 15 6.42 2.76 -2.79
CA LEU A 15 6.27 4.00 -2.01
C LEU A 15 7.59 4.62 -1.56
N GLY A 16 8.66 3.82 -1.50
CA GLY A 16 9.96 4.21 -0.95
C GLY A 16 10.06 3.88 0.53
N GLU A 17 10.97 2.97 0.87
CA GLU A 17 11.12 2.42 2.23
C GLU A 17 11.39 3.51 3.28
N GLU A 18 12.21 4.51 2.96
CA GLU A 18 12.49 5.63 3.87
C GLU A 18 11.26 6.51 4.13
N PHE A 19 10.47 6.78 3.09
CA PHE A 19 9.24 7.56 3.21
C PHE A 19 8.22 6.80 4.06
N ALA A 20 8.06 5.50 3.78
CA ALA A 20 7.16 4.64 4.57
C ALA A 20 7.61 4.52 6.03
N ALA A 21 8.92 4.39 6.29
CA ALA A 21 9.46 4.34 7.66
C ALA A 21 9.18 5.62 8.46
N LYS A 22 9.26 6.80 7.82
CA LYS A 22 8.93 8.10 8.44
C LYS A 22 7.44 8.24 8.74
N ASN A 23 6.57 7.50 8.06
CA ASN A 23 5.11 7.57 8.20
C ASN A 23 4.48 6.26 8.71
N LYS A 24 5.26 5.39 9.36
CA LYS A 24 4.85 4.02 9.73
C LYS A 24 3.55 3.96 10.54
N ASP A 25 3.33 4.94 11.43
CA ASP A 25 2.17 4.97 12.34
C ASP A 25 0.90 5.47 11.63
N ARG A 26 1.02 5.92 10.39
CA ARG A 26 -0.07 6.38 9.51
C ARG A 26 -0.25 5.48 8.30
N MET A 27 0.34 4.29 8.34
CA MET A 27 0.34 3.32 7.25
C MET A 27 -0.67 2.22 7.52
N VAL A 28 -1.44 1.84 6.50
CA VAL A 28 -2.37 0.71 6.57
C VAL A 28 -2.09 -0.25 5.42
N PHE A 29 -1.96 -1.52 5.79
CA PHE A 29 -1.87 -2.61 4.84
C PHE A 29 -3.18 -3.40 4.83
N SER A 30 -3.62 -3.78 3.63
CA SER A 30 -4.75 -4.69 3.44
C SER A 30 -4.43 -5.66 2.30
N CYS A 31 -4.94 -6.88 2.39
CA CYS A 31 -4.83 -7.86 1.32
C CYS A 31 -6.07 -8.74 1.25
N GLY A 32 -6.30 -9.36 0.09
CA GLY A 32 -7.43 -10.25 -0.14
C GLY A 32 -7.30 -11.01 -1.45
N GLU A 33 -7.74 -12.27 -1.44
CA GLU A 33 -7.75 -13.11 -2.64
C GLU A 33 -8.79 -12.61 -3.64
N THR A 34 -8.42 -12.61 -4.91
CA THR A 34 -9.28 -12.25 -6.04
C THR A 34 -9.07 -13.24 -7.18
N GLU A 35 -9.91 -13.20 -8.21
CA GLU A 35 -9.73 -14.01 -9.43
C GLU A 35 -8.39 -13.77 -10.13
N LYS A 36 -7.75 -12.61 -9.91
CA LYS A 36 -6.45 -12.25 -10.49
C LYS A 36 -5.26 -12.73 -9.64
N GLY A 37 -5.49 -13.20 -8.42
CA GLY A 37 -4.48 -13.48 -7.41
C GLY A 37 -4.69 -12.67 -6.13
N LEU A 38 -3.66 -12.63 -5.27
CA LEU A 38 -3.72 -11.93 -3.99
C LEU A 38 -3.53 -10.44 -4.25
N PHE A 39 -4.59 -9.66 -4.07
CA PHE A 39 -4.51 -8.22 -4.06
C PHE A 39 -3.85 -7.76 -2.76
N CYS A 40 -2.90 -6.84 -2.86
CA CYS A 40 -2.25 -6.19 -1.74
C CYS A 40 -2.31 -4.68 -1.94
N PHE A 41 -2.57 -3.96 -0.86
CA PHE A 41 -2.69 -2.51 -0.82
C PHE A 41 -1.93 -1.97 0.39
N LEU A 42 -1.15 -0.91 0.17
CA LEU A 42 -0.48 -0.15 1.21
C LEU A 42 -0.80 1.33 1.02
N GLY A 43 -1.49 1.92 2.00
CA GLY A 43 -1.85 3.33 2.02
C GLY A 43 -1.14 4.07 3.17
N ILE A 44 -0.79 5.33 2.94
CA ILE A 44 -0.18 6.24 3.91
C ILE A 44 -0.98 7.54 3.93
N SER A 45 -1.39 7.98 5.12
CA SER A 45 -1.90 9.33 5.36
C SER A 45 -0.80 10.23 5.90
N THR A 46 -0.62 11.40 5.32
CA THR A 46 0.28 12.46 5.82
C THR A 46 -0.45 13.58 6.54
N HIS A 47 -1.77 13.66 6.39
CA HIS A 47 -2.62 14.56 7.17
C HIS A 47 -3.07 13.90 8.47
N ASP A 48 -3.13 14.68 9.55
CA ASP A 48 -3.73 14.28 10.82
C ASP A 48 -5.24 14.31 10.68
N TYR A 49 -5.84 13.14 10.47
CA TYR A 49 -7.28 12.94 10.68
C TYR A 49 -7.60 12.90 12.18
N GLU A 50 -7.19 13.91 12.96
CA GLU A 50 -7.46 13.97 14.41
C GLU A 50 -8.97 14.02 14.74
N VAL A 51 -9.84 14.18 13.74
CA VAL A 51 -11.30 14.21 13.91
C VAL A 51 -11.98 12.90 13.47
N GLU A 52 -11.33 12.06 12.66
CA GLU A 52 -11.89 10.80 12.16
C GLU A 52 -10.95 9.64 12.52
N LYS A 53 -11.09 9.12 13.75
CA LYS A 53 -10.47 7.87 14.26
C LYS A 53 -10.06 6.94 13.13
N LEU A 54 -8.79 6.93 12.70
CA LEU A 54 -8.17 6.03 11.69
C LEU A 54 -9.21 5.12 11.02
N CYS A 55 -10.11 5.74 10.26
CA CYS A 55 -11.22 4.98 9.72
C CYS A 55 -10.58 4.09 8.68
N LEU A 56 -10.93 2.81 8.67
CA LEU A 56 -10.65 1.91 7.56
C LEU A 56 -11.36 2.50 6.33
N LYS A 57 -10.76 3.52 5.70
CA LYS A 57 -11.29 4.15 4.50
C LYS A 57 -11.12 3.13 3.40
N SER A 58 -12.24 2.55 3.00
CA SER A 58 -12.33 1.51 1.99
C SER A 58 -12.09 2.02 0.58
N ASN A 59 -11.99 3.35 0.41
CA ASN A 59 -11.72 3.97 -0.87
C ASN A 59 -10.21 4.28 -1.02
N VAL A 60 -9.66 3.81 -2.14
CA VAL A 60 -8.24 3.98 -2.50
C VAL A 60 -7.89 5.47 -2.70
N ASP A 61 -8.86 6.28 -3.14
CA ASP A 61 -8.65 7.70 -3.42
C ASP A 61 -8.57 8.58 -2.16
N ASP A 62 -8.84 8.04 -0.97
CA ASP A 62 -8.79 8.78 0.30
C ASP A 62 -7.38 8.79 0.92
N TRP A 63 -6.43 8.08 0.32
CA TRP A 63 -5.05 7.96 0.80
C TRP A 63 -4.14 8.96 0.09
N ASP A 64 -3.41 9.78 0.85
CA ASP A 64 -2.47 10.76 0.31
C ASP A 64 -1.42 10.09 -0.58
N TYR A 65 -0.95 8.92 -0.15
CA TYR A 65 -0.05 8.07 -0.93
C TYR A 65 -0.46 6.63 -0.80
N TYR A 66 -0.38 5.89 -1.89
CA TYR A 66 -0.66 4.46 -1.87
C TYR A 66 0.03 3.71 -3.00
N ALA A 67 0.16 2.40 -2.80
CA ALA A 67 0.52 1.45 -3.84
C ALA A 67 -0.32 0.18 -3.67
N SER A 68 -0.80 -0.37 -4.79
CA SER A 68 -1.42 -1.68 -4.83
C SER A 68 -0.75 -2.59 -5.87
N CYS A 69 -0.79 -3.89 -5.60
CA CYS A 69 -0.29 -4.90 -6.51
C CYS A 69 -1.09 -6.20 -6.39
N TYR A 70 -0.96 -7.05 -7.40
CA TYR A 70 -1.37 -8.44 -7.36
C TYR A 70 -0.14 -9.35 -7.25
N VAL A 71 -0.16 -10.27 -6.29
CA VAL A 71 0.74 -11.42 -6.24
C VAL A 71 0.05 -12.59 -6.92
N VAL A 72 0.43 -12.84 -8.16
CA VAL A 72 -0.16 -13.89 -9.02
C VAL A 72 0.56 -15.23 -8.80
N GLU A 73 0.21 -16.24 -9.59
CA GLU A 73 0.90 -17.53 -9.57
C GLU A 73 2.42 -17.38 -9.76
N GLU A 74 3.17 -18.36 -9.25
CA GLU A 74 4.65 -18.34 -9.24
C GLU A 74 5.27 -17.13 -8.50
N GLN A 75 4.49 -16.47 -7.62
CA GLN A 75 4.95 -15.34 -6.80
C GLN A 75 5.35 -14.11 -7.63
N LYS A 76 4.85 -13.99 -8.85
CA LYS A 76 5.06 -12.80 -9.69
C LYS A 76 4.21 -11.63 -9.18
N ILE A 77 4.77 -10.42 -9.26
CA ILE A 77 4.12 -9.18 -8.82
C ILE A 77 3.68 -8.37 -10.04
N VAL A 78 2.46 -7.87 -10.00
CA VAL A 78 1.92 -6.93 -11.00
C VAL A 78 1.39 -5.70 -10.24
N MET A 79 2.02 -4.54 -10.45
CA MET A 79 1.51 -3.28 -9.87
C MET A 79 0.19 -2.89 -10.52
N ASP A 80 -0.75 -2.34 -9.75
CA ASP A 80 -2.10 -2.00 -10.20
C ASP A 80 -2.34 -0.47 -10.16
N LYS A 81 -2.66 0.09 -8.98
CA LYS A 81 -2.84 1.54 -8.79
C LYS A 81 -1.79 2.08 -7.84
N CYS A 82 -1.29 3.28 -8.12
CA CYS A 82 -0.30 3.93 -7.29
C CYS A 82 -0.53 5.45 -7.27
N ASN A 83 -0.43 6.07 -6.10
CA ASN A 83 -0.22 7.50 -5.93
C ASN A 83 1.05 7.67 -5.09
N LEU A 84 2.17 7.93 -5.76
CA LEU A 84 3.49 7.88 -5.16
C LEU A 84 3.96 9.29 -4.76
N PRO A 85 4.73 9.42 -3.67
CA PRO A 85 5.36 10.69 -3.34
C PRO A 85 6.24 11.15 -4.51
N SER A 86 6.07 12.40 -4.90
CA SER A 86 6.96 13.06 -5.87
C SER A 86 8.30 13.28 -5.18
N PHE A 87 9.20 12.32 -5.26
CA PHE A 87 10.57 12.53 -4.82
C PHE A 87 11.19 13.56 -5.76
N VAL A 88 11.31 14.80 -5.29
CA VAL A 88 12.21 15.78 -5.90
C VAL A 88 13.61 15.24 -5.65
N ASN A 89 14.19 14.60 -6.67
CA ASN A 89 15.63 14.33 -6.71
C ASN A 89 16.40 15.65 -6.73
#